data_AF-C9LVQ8-F1
#
_entry.id   AF-C9LVQ8-F1
#
_cell.length_a   1.000
_cell.length_b   1.000
_cell.length_c   1.000
_cell.angle_alpha   90.00
_cell.angle_beta   90.00
_cell.angle_gamma   90.00
#
_symmetry.space_group_name_H-M   'P 1'
#
loop_
_entity.id
_entity.type
_entity.pdbx_description
1 polymer ?
#
loop_
_entity_poly.entity_id
_entity_poly.type
_entity_poly.pdbx_seq_one_letter_code
_entity_poly.pdbx_strand_id
1 'polypeptide(L)' 'MYFRTQQYYRINRQLKKSYHACIRNGGTEEEARAIRETNAHIVELFAHGGLISHEWAAALGHRHGHDMDS' A
#
# COMPACT_ATOMS: atom_id res chain seq x y z
N MET A 1 -14.34 -14.47 7.98
CA MET A 1 -12.95 -14.17 7.57
C MET A 1 -12.86 -13.60 6.15
N TYR A 2 -13.51 -14.21 5.16
CA TYR A 2 -13.45 -13.84 3.73
C TYR A 2 -13.79 -12.38 3.38
N PHE A 3 -14.80 -11.78 4.04
CA PHE A 3 -15.25 -10.42 3.76
C PHE A 3 -14.17 -9.35 4.04
N ARG A 4 -13.42 -9.50 5.14
CA ARG A 4 -12.41 -8.52 5.57
C ARG A 4 -11.16 -8.57 4.67
N THR A 5 -10.77 -9.76 4.20
CA THR A 5 -9.70 -9.93 3.22
C THR A 5 -10.08 -9.36 1.84
N GLN A 6 -11.34 -9.53 1.40
CA GLN A 6 -11.82 -8.90 0.16
C GLN A 6 -11.84 -7.37 0.24
N GLN A 7 -12.22 -6.80 1.39
CA GLN A 7 -12.15 -5.35 1.61
C GLN A 7 -10.71 -4.85 1.53
N TYR A 8 -9.76 -5.55 2.15
CA TYR A 8 -8.33 -5.25 2.02
C TYR A 8 -7.90 -5.18 0.54
N TYR A 9 -8.22 -6.21 -0.25
CA TYR A 9 -7.85 -6.24 -1.66
C TYR A 9 -8.44 -5.07 -2.46
N ARG A 10 -9.69 -4.69 -2.17
CA ARG A 10 -10.34 -3.54 -2.81
C ARG A 10 -9.62 -2.23 -2.48
N ILE A 11 -9.28 -2.03 -1.22
CA ILE A 11 -8.58 -0.83 -0.75
C ILE A 11 -7.17 -0.76 -1.34
N ASN A 12 -6.38 -1.82 -1.25
CA ASN A 12 -5.03 -1.88 -1.82
C ASN A 12 -5.04 -1.64 -3.34
N ARG A 13 -6.00 -2.24 -4.05
CA ARG A 13 -6.16 -2.01 -5.49
C ARG A 13 -6.47 -0.55 -5.81
N GLN A 14 -7.31 0.10 -5.01
CA GLN A 14 -7.64 1.51 -5.21
C GLN A 14 -6.43 2.41 -4.94
N LEU A 15 -5.66 2.16 -3.87
CA LEU A 15 -4.46 2.93 -3.55
C LEU A 15 -3.39 2.82 -4.63
N LYS A 16 -3.14 1.61 -5.16
CA LYS A 16 -2.23 1.42 -6.30
C LYS A 16 -2.68 2.20 -7.53
N LYS A 17 -3.99 2.23 -7.81
CA LYS A 17 -4.53 3.03 -8.92
C LYS A 17 -4.32 4.53 -8.68
N SER A 18 -4.62 5.01 -7.47
CA SER A 18 -4.41 6.41 -7.10
C SER A 18 -2.93 6.80 -7.23
N TYR A 19 -2.00 5.94 -6.80
CA TYR A 19 -0.57 6.16 -6.97
C TYR A 19 -0.18 6.33 -8.44
N HIS A 20 -0.56 5.37 -9.30
CA HIS A 20 -0.22 5.44 -10.72
C HIS A 20 -0.95 6.58 -11.45
N ALA A 21 -2.14 6.97 -11.00
CA ALA A 21 -2.84 8.14 -11.53
C ALA A 21 -2.11 9.43 -11.11
N CYS A 22 -1.70 9.54 -9.85
CA CYS A 22 -0.88 10.65 -9.35
C CYS A 22 0.39 10.83 -10.19
N ILE A 23 1.17 9.76 -10.38
CA ILE A 23 2.40 9.80 -11.19
C ILE A 23 2.10 10.19 -12.65
N ARG A 24 1.06 9.62 -13.26
CA ARG A 24 0.70 9.91 -14.67
C ARG A 24 0.25 11.36 -14.89
N ASN A 25 -0.41 11.95 -13.89
CA ASN A 25 -0.92 13.31 -13.96
C ASN A 25 0.14 14.35 -13.60
N GLY A 26 1.39 13.93 -13.34
CA GLY A 26 2.45 14.85 -12.89
C GLY A 26 2.24 15.34 -11.47
N GLY A 27 1.54 14.57 -10.63
CA GLY A 27 1.35 14.87 -9.22
C GLY A 27 2.68 14.98 -8.48
N THR A 28 2.66 15.69 -7.37
CA THR A 28 3.88 16.01 -6.62
C THR A 28 4.44 14.77 -5.92
N GLU A 29 5.72 14.83 -5.58
CA GLU A 29 6.34 13.78 -4.78
C GLU A 29 5.68 13.64 -3.40
N GLU A 30 5.17 14.74 -2.84
CA GLU A 30 4.44 14.77 -1.58
C GLU A 30 3.09 14.03 -1.67
N GLU A 31 2.35 14.22 -2.77
CA GLU A 31 1.11 13.48 -3.04
C GLU A 31 1.38 11.98 -3.22
N ALA A 32 2.42 11.62 -3.99
CA ALA A 32 2.83 10.24 -4.16
C ALA A 32 3.28 9.61 -2.82
N ARG A 33 3.98 10.37 -1.98
CA ARG A 33 4.41 9.96 -0.64
C ARG A 33 3.22 9.69 0.28
N ALA A 34 2.24 10.60 0.34
CA ALA A 34 1.04 10.45 1.15
C ALA A 34 0.25 9.17 0.79
N ILE A 35 0.17 8.84 -0.51
CA ILE A 35 -0.47 7.59 -0.97
C ILE A 35 0.30 6.35 -0.50
N ARG A 36 1.64 6.38 -0.56
CA ARG A 36 2.48 5.27 -0.09
C ARG A 36 2.39 5.07 1.42
N GLU A 37 2.44 6.15 2.20
CA GLU A 37 2.30 6.13 3.66
C GLU A 37 0.92 5.60 4.08
N THR A 38 -0.13 6.05 3.40
CA THR A 38 -1.50 5.52 3.60
C THR A 38 -1.56 4.02 3.35
N ASN A 39 -0.92 3.54 2.28
CA ASN A 39 -0.87 2.11 1.98
C ASN A 39 -0.08 1.32 3.04
N ALA A 40 1.01 1.86 3.56
CA ALA A 40 1.79 1.23 4.64
C ALA A 40 0.96 1.08 5.91
N HIS A 41 0.27 2.15 6.36
CA HIS A 41 -0.60 2.10 7.54
C HIS A 41 -1.75 1.12 7.39
N ILE A 42 -2.36 1.02 6.21
CA ILE A 42 -3.42 0.04 5.95
C ILE A 42 -2.86 -1.39 5.99
N VAL A 43 -1.67 -1.63 5.42
CA VAL A 43 -1.04 -2.96 5.51
C VAL A 43 -0.78 -3.35 6.96
N GLU A 44 -0.25 -2.42 7.77
CA GLU A 44 0.01 -2.62 9.19
C GLU A 44 -1.28 -2.93 9.99
N LEU A 45 -2.34 -2.12 9.80
CA LEU A 45 -3.64 -2.35 10.46
C LEU A 45 -4.23 -3.73 10.17
N PHE A 46 -4.12 -4.19 8.92
CA PHE A 46 -4.68 -5.48 8.52
C PHE A 46 -3.79 -6.65 8.96
N ALA A 47 -2.47 -6.47 9.04
CA ALA A 47 -1.54 -7.46 9.58
C ALA A 47 -1.79 -7.68 11.08
N HIS A 48 -1.88 -6.58 11.87
CA HIS A 48 -2.22 -6.66 13.30
C HIS A 48 -3.60 -7.24 13.56
N GLY A 49 -4.57 -6.97 12.67
CA GLY A 49 -5.90 -7.56 12.73
C GLY A 49 -5.98 -9.05 12.36
N GLY A 50 -4.86 -9.69 12.01
CA GLY A 50 -4.81 -11.09 11.57
C GLY A 50 -5.50 -11.34 10.23
N LEU A 51 -5.69 -10.30 9.41
CA LEU A 51 -6.42 -10.37 8.14
C LEU A 51 -5.54 -10.69 6.94
N ILE A 52 -4.23 -10.41 7.06
CA ILE A 52 -3.17 -10.81 6.15
C ILE A 52 -1.99 -11.35 6.98
N SER A 53 -1.18 -12.24 6.41
CA SER A 53 0.01 -12.74 7.11
C SER A 53 1.09 -11.66 7.21
N HIS A 54 1.98 -11.78 8.20
CA HIS A 54 3.12 -10.87 8.36
C HIS A 54 4.08 -10.94 7.17
N GLU A 55 4.23 -12.11 6.54
CA GLU A 55 5.00 -12.28 5.31
C GLU A 55 4.40 -11.48 4.14
N TRP A 56 3.07 -11.49 4.02
CA TRP A 56 2.36 -10.68 3.03
C TRP A 56 2.55 -9.19 3.30
N ALA A 57 2.41 -8.77 4.55
CA ALA A 57 2.63 -7.40 4.96
C ALA A 57 4.06 -6.93 4.63
N ALA A 58 5.06 -7.77 4.91
CA ALA A 58 6.46 -7.51 4.56
C ALA A 58 6.66 -7.39 3.04
N ALA A 59 6.13 -8.31 2.24
CA ALA A 59 6.26 -8.25 0.76
C ALA A 59 5.61 -6.99 0.15
N LEU A 60 4.58 -6.46 0.81
CA LEU A 60 3.92 -5.22 0.41
C LEU A 60 4.65 -3.97 0.89
N GLY A 61 5.33 -4.05 2.04
CA GLY A 61 6.21 -2.99 2.58
C GLY A 61 7.59 -2.93 1.92
N HIS A 62 8.13 -4.06 1.43
CA HIS A 62 9.46 -4.14 0.81
C HIS A 62 9.59 -3.40 -0.52
N ARG A 63 8.48 -3.05 -1.19
CA ARG A 63 8.52 -2.14 -2.35
C ARG A 63 8.85 -0.68 -1.98
N HIS A 64 9.02 -0.37 -0.70
CA HIS A 64 9.29 0.98 -0.22
C HIS A 64 10.78 1.28 0.05
N GLY A 65 11.67 0.30 -0.11
CA GLY A 65 13.07 0.42 0.33
C GLY A 65 14.15 0.09 -0.70
N HIS A 66 13.81 -0.06 -1.99
CA HIS A 66 14.81 -0.43 -3.01
C HIS A 66 14.71 0.45 -4.26
N ASP A 67 14.56 1.76 -4.08
CA ASP A 67 14.75 2.77 -5.16
C ASP A 67 15.48 4.03 -4.62
N MET A 68 16.20 3.91 -3.50
CA MET A 68 16.97 5.01 -2.88
C MET A 68 18.38 4.57 -2.48
N ASP A 69 18.99 3.65 -3.24
CA ASP A 69 20.45 3.47 -3.25
C ASP A 69 20.89 2.72 -4.52
N SER A 70 21.21 3.48 -5.58
CA SER A 70 22.14 3.12 -6.68
C SER A 70 22.31 4.31 -7.62
#